data_AF-A0A2H0B2S0-F1
#
_entry.id   AF-A0A2H0B2S0-F1
#
_cell.length_a   1.000
_cell.length_b   1.000
_cell.length_c   1.000
_cell.angle_alpha   90.00
_cell.angle_beta   90.00
_cell.angle_gamma   90.00
#
_symmetry.space_group_name_H-M   'P 1'
#
loop_
_entity.id
_entity.type
_entity.pdbx_description
1 polymer ?
#
loop_
_entity_poly.entity_id
_entity_poly.type
_entity_poly.pdbx_seq_one_letter_code
_entity_poly.pdbx_strand_id
1 'polypeptide(L)' 'MNENKGFIKSFWCGNPKCEAMIKAETKATTRCLPPAAKKEKGKCIYCQKAAEYQWYFAQAY' A
#
# COMPACT_ATOMS: atom_id res chain seq x y z
N MET A 1 6.17 11.19 -21.69
CA MET A 1 4.87 11.03 -21.00
C MET A 1 5.18 10.73 -19.55
N ASN A 2 4.75 11.60 -18.62
CA ASN A 2 5.18 11.57 -17.22
C ASN A 2 4.80 10.27 -16.51
N GLU A 3 5.75 9.33 -16.48
CA GLU A 3 5.76 8.19 -15.57
C GLU A 3 5.94 8.75 -14.14
N ASN A 4 4.83 9.10 -13.49
CA ASN A 4 4.83 9.43 -12.07
C ASN A 4 5.21 8.17 -11.29
N LYS A 5 6.52 7.89 -11.19
CA LYS A 5 7.13 7.02 -10.18
C LYS A 5 6.96 7.70 -8.81
N GLY A 6 5.70 7.86 -8.41
CA GLY A 6 5.27 8.57 -7.22
C GLY A 6 4.88 7.60 -6.11
N PHE A 7 4.73 8.15 -4.91
CA PHE A 7 4.17 7.42 -3.78
C PHE A 7 2.64 7.32 -3.95
N ILE A 8 2.10 6.10 -3.85
CA ILE A 8 0.67 5.82 -3.88
C ILE A 8 0.21 5.56 -2.46
N LYS A 9 -0.89 6.20 -2.04
CA LYS A 9 -1.54 5.87 -0.76
C LYS A 9 -2.59 4.81 -1.00
N SER A 10 -2.51 3.70 -0.28
CA SER A 10 -3.54 2.65 -0.37
C SER A 10 -3.72 1.91 0.94
N PHE A 11 -4.87 1.29 1.12
CA PHE A 11 -5.18 0.51 2.30
C PHE A 11 -4.48 -0.84 2.26
N TRP A 12 -3.81 -1.18 3.35
CA TRP A 12 -3.12 -2.45 3.51
C TRP A 12 -3.53 -3.11 4.82
N CYS A 13 -3.80 -4.42 4.76
CA CYS A 13 -4.23 -5.18 5.92
C CYS A 13 -3.11 -5.54 6.91
N GLY A 14 -1.85 -5.15 6.64
CA GLY A 14 -0.70 -5.54 7.47
C GLY A 14 -0.20 -6.96 7.23
N ASN A 15 -0.75 -7.69 6.27
CA ASN A 15 -0.33 -9.07 5.99
C ASN A 15 0.87 -9.09 5.03
N PRO A 16 2.01 -9.71 5.42
CA PRO A 16 3.19 -9.80 4.57
C PRO A 16 2.96 -10.59 3.28
N LYS A 17 2.01 -11.54 3.27
CA LYS A 17 1.62 -12.24 2.03
C LYS A 17 1.02 -11.27 1.01
N CYS A 18 0.18 -10.34 1.46
CA CYS A 18 -0.40 -9.33 0.58
C CYS A 18 0.67 -8.38 0.06
N GLU A 19 1.64 -7.98 0.88
CA GLU A 19 2.78 -7.17 0.42
C GLU A 19 3.62 -7.90 -0.63
N ALA A 20 3.94 -9.18 -0.42
CA ALA A 20 4.70 -9.97 -1.37
C ALA A 20 3.99 -10.09 -2.73
N MET A 21 2.67 -10.28 -2.73
CA MET A 21 1.88 -10.32 -3.97
C MET A 21 1.84 -8.97 -4.67
N ILE A 22 1.60 -7.87 -3.94
CA ILE A 22 1.64 -6.51 -4.49
C ILE A 22 3.01 -6.23 -5.10
N LYS A 23 4.11 -6.64 -4.44
CA LYS A 23 5.47 -6.51 -4.97
C LYS A 23 5.68 -7.35 -6.24
N ALA A 24 5.16 -8.58 -6.28
CA ALA A 24 5.30 -9.45 -7.44
C ALA A 24 4.55 -8.89 -8.67
N GLU A 25 3.34 -8.36 -8.48
CA GLU A 25 2.50 -7.86 -9.58
C GLU A 25 2.85 -6.43 -10.01
N THR A 26 3.16 -5.55 -9.06
CA THR A 26 3.28 -4.11 -9.32
C THR A 26 4.69 -3.56 -9.10
N LYS A 27 5.61 -4.38 -8.59
CA LYS A 27 6.94 -3.97 -8.08
C LYS A 27 6.90 -2.94 -6.94
N ALA A 28 5.71 -2.60 -6.44
CA ALA A 28 5.53 -1.68 -5.33
C ALA A 28 5.62 -2.40 -3.99
N THR A 29 6.27 -1.75 -3.02
CA THR A 29 6.35 -2.22 -1.63
C THR A 29 5.82 -1.16 -0.68
N THR A 30 5.28 -1.60 0.45
CA THR A 30 4.90 -0.73 1.55
C THR A 30 6.14 -0.05 2.13
N ARG A 31 6.14 1.29 2.22
CA ARG A 31 7.30 2.07 2.70
C ARG A 31 7.14 2.51 4.14
N CYS A 32 6.02 3.18 4.43
CA CYS A 32 5.76 3.72 5.75
C CYS A 32 4.26 4.01 5.93
N LEU A 33 3.80 3.93 7.18
CA LEU A 33 2.53 4.48 7.61
C LEU A 33 2.75 5.98 7.93
N PRO A 34 2.07 6.92 7.26
CA PRO A 34 2.16 8.33 7.63
C PRO A 34 1.83 8.51 9.11
N PRO A 35 2.62 9.28 9.89
CA PRO A 35 2.28 9.56 11.29
C PRO A 35 0.98 10.36 11.42
N ALA A 36 0.59 11.11 10.38
CA ALA A 36 -0.70 11.79 10.26
C ALA A 36 -1.81 10.92 9.61
N ALA A 37 -1.59 9.61 9.46
CA ALA A 37 -2.60 8.69 8.95
C ALA A 37 -3.79 8.67 9.91
N LYS A 38 -4.95 9.15 9.46
CA LYS A 38 -6.19 8.98 10.20
C LYS A 38 -6.57 7.50 10.17
N LYS A 39 -7.16 7.03 11.27
CA LYS A 39 -7.81 5.71 11.29
C LYS A 39 -9.04 5.78 10.40
N GLU A 40 -8.93 5.19 9.22
CA GLU A 40 -10.02 5.10 8.26
C GLU A 40 -10.31 3.63 8.01
N LYS A 41 -11.58 3.25 8.13
CA LYS A 41 -12.02 1.89 7.80
C LYS A 41 -12.04 1.76 6.28
N GLY A 42 -11.00 1.14 5.76
CA GLY A 42 -10.88 0.78 4.35
C GLY A 42 -10.81 -0.72 4.15
N LYS A 43 -10.57 -1.11 2.90
CA LYS A 43 -10.35 -2.49 2.49
C LYS A 43 -8.97 -2.61 1.88
N CYS A 44 -8.24 -3.66 2.22
CA CYS A 44 -6.93 -3.91 1.65
C CYS A 44 -7.02 -4.00 0.13
N ILE A 45 -6.16 -3.26 -0.57
CA ILE A 45 -6.06 -3.26 -2.03
C ILE A 45 -5.96 -4.67 -2.63
N TYR A 46 -5.29 -5.58 -1.93
CA TYR A 46 -5.09 -6.95 -2.41
C TYR A 46 -6.19 -7.91 -1.96
N CYS A 47 -6.29 -8.19 -0.66
CA CYS A 47 -7.18 -9.24 -0.14
C CYS A 47 -8.59 -8.76 0.23
N GLN A 48 -8.90 -7.48 0.04
CA GLN A 48 -10.19 -6.85 0.38
C GLN A 48 -10.60 -6.95 1.86
N LYS A 49 -9.72 -7.43 2.74
CA LYS A 49 -9.93 -7.48 4.20
C LYS A 49 -9.96 -6.07 4.80
N ALA A 50 -10.60 -5.94 5.96
CA ALA A 50 -10.63 -4.68 6.71
C ALA A 50 -9.20 -4.19 6.97
N ALA A 51 -8.98 -2.91 6.68
CA ALA A 51 -7.75 -2.19 6.94
C ALA A 51 -8.11 -0.88 7.65
N GLU A 52 -7.34 -0.53 8.67
CA GLU A 52 -7.64 0.65 9.51
C GLU A 52 -6.79 1.86 9.12
N TYR A 53 -5.78 1.66 8.27
CA TYR A 53 -4.81 2.68 7.93
C TYR A 53 -4.43 2.66 6.44
N GLN A 54 -4.17 3.84 5.89
CA GLN A 54 -3.59 4.01 4.57
C GLN A 54 -2.07 4.02 4.65
N TRP A 55 -1.43 3.15 3.87
CA TRP A 55 0.00 3.03 3.78
C TRP A 55 0.52 3.62 2.47
N TYR A 56 1.77 4.10 2.48
CA TYR A 56 2.45 4.49 1.26
C TYR A 56 3.07 3.29 0.58
N PHE A 57 2.77 3.15 -0.70
CA PHE A 57 3.37 2.22 -1.64
C PHE A 57 4.23 2.98 -2.62
N ALA A 58 5.40 2.44 -2.93
CA ALA A 58 6.25 2.95 -4.00
C ALA A 58 6.96 1.79 -4.68
N GLN A 59 7.17 1.91 -5.98
CA GLN A 59 8.00 0.98 -6.73
C GLN A 59 9.46 1.14 -6.29
N ALA A 60 10.11 0.03 -5.95
CA ALA A 60 11.57 0.01 -5.85
C ALA A 60 12.13 -0.04 -7.28
N TYR A 61 13.16 0.77 -7.53
CA TYR A 61 13.80 0.96 -8.83
C TYR A 61 14.21 -0.36 -9.50
#